data_AF-A0A4Y7U350-F1
#
_entry.id   AF-A0A4Y7U350-F1
#
_cell.length_a   1.000
_cell.length_b   1.000
_cell.length_c   1.000
_cell.angle_alpha   90.00
_cell.angle_beta   90.00
_cell.angle_gamma   90.00
#
_symmetry.space_group_name_H-M   'P 1'
#
loop_
_entity.id
_entity.type
_entity.pdbx_description
1 polymer ?
#
loop_
_entity_poly.entity_id
_entity_poly.type
_entity_poly.pdbx_seq_one_letter_code
_entity_poly.pdbx_strand_id
1 'polypeptide(L)'
;PNTLSDKYMSFNGTNWVIESGNTVMTPGKGYIIRVPSSGYTYPNGKDKWTTPTYAQTVNFIGIPNNGVITGESLKANNFYLIGNPYPSALDANKFLAANAFLNGTL
;
A
#
# COMPACT_ATOMS: atom_id res chain seq x y z
N PRO A 1 -12.57 -8.89 4.51
CA PRO A 1 -11.95 -7.82 5.33
C PRO A 1 -13.01 -6.84 5.82
N ASN A 2 -12.77 -6.20 6.97
CA ASN A 2 -13.80 -5.53 7.76
C ASN A 2 -14.00 -4.04 7.41
N THR A 3 -13.67 -3.63 6.19
CA THR A 3 -13.74 -2.23 5.72
C THR A 3 -14.60 -2.11 4.46
N LEU A 4 -15.03 -0.89 4.11
CA LEU A 4 -15.85 -0.65 2.91
C LEU A 4 -15.06 -0.91 1.62
N SER A 5 -15.80 -1.20 0.55
CA SER A 5 -15.23 -1.40 -0.79
C SER A 5 -14.47 -0.17 -1.31
N ASP A 6 -14.79 1.04 -0.84
CA ASP A 6 -14.09 2.28 -1.20
C ASP A 6 -12.81 2.54 -0.37
N LYS A 7 -12.40 1.59 0.47
CA LYS A 7 -11.21 1.70 1.34
C LYS A 7 -10.03 0.87 0.89
N TYR A 8 -10.14 0.18 -0.24
CA TYR A 8 -9.01 -0.43 -0.93
C TYR A 8 -8.55 0.55 -2.00
N MET A 9 -7.26 0.84 -2.06
CA MET A 9 -6.72 1.79 -3.02
C MET A 9 -5.43 1.27 -3.63
N SER A 10 -5.21 1.58 -4.91
CA SER A 10 -3.95 1.37 -5.61
C SER A 10 -3.35 2.72 -6.02
N PHE A 11 -2.03 2.83 -6.07
CA PHE A 11 -1.36 4.05 -6.51
C PHE A 11 -1.22 4.04 -8.04
N ASN A 12 -1.66 5.10 -8.73
CA ASN A 12 -1.62 5.18 -10.20
C ASN A 12 -0.44 6.02 -10.74
N GLY A 13 0.61 6.20 -9.93
CA GLY A 13 1.75 7.05 -10.26
C GLY A 13 1.57 8.53 -9.88
N THR A 14 0.34 8.97 -9.60
CA THR A 14 0.04 10.35 -9.16
C THR A 14 -0.80 10.38 -7.88
N ASN A 15 -1.84 9.54 -7.80
CA ASN A 15 -2.82 9.55 -6.72
C ASN A 15 -3.14 8.12 -6.26
N TRP A 16 -3.62 8.01 -5.02
CA TRP A 16 -4.32 6.82 -4.57
C TRP A 16 -5.73 6.80 -5.17
N VAL A 17 -6.06 5.74 -5.90
CA VAL A 17 -7.38 5.54 -6.52
C VAL A 17 -8.07 4.32 -5.93
N ILE A 18 -9.40 4.36 -5.84
CA ILE A 18 -10.19 3.25 -5.30
C ILE A 18 -10.00 2.01 -6.20
N GLU A 19 -9.84 0.86 -5.56
CA GLU A 19 -9.62 -0.43 -6.21
C GLU A 19 -10.65 -1.45 -5.71
N SER A 20 -10.97 -2.46 -6.53
CA SER A 20 -11.80 -3.57 -6.06
C SER A 20 -11.03 -4.41 -5.04
N GLY A 21 -11.70 -4.87 -3.98
CA GLY A 21 -11.12 -5.83 -3.03
C GLY A 21 -10.78 -7.19 -3.66
N ASN A 22 -11.29 -7.47 -4.86
CA ASN A 22 -10.98 -8.68 -5.64
C ASN A 22 -9.87 -8.46 -6.66
N THR A 23 -9.28 -7.25 -6.75
CA THR A 23 -8.21 -6.97 -7.71
C THR A 23 -6.96 -7.78 -7.38
N VAL A 24 -6.45 -8.49 -8.38
CA VAL A 24 -5.15 -9.16 -8.29
C VAL A 24 -4.05 -8.10 -8.27
N MET A 25 -3.18 -8.14 -7.25
CA MET A 25 -2.12 -7.15 -7.09
C MET A 25 -1.05 -7.31 -8.17
N THR A 26 -0.81 -6.25 -8.93
CA THR A 26 0.27 -6.18 -9.93
C THR A 26 1.61 -5.99 -9.21
N PRO A 27 2.64 -6.79 -9.52
CA PRO A 27 3.98 -6.60 -8.96
C PRO A 27 4.49 -5.17 -9.21
N GLY A 28 5.13 -4.56 -8.21
CA GLY A 28 5.69 -3.21 -8.32
C GLY A 28 4.68 -2.07 -8.18
N LYS A 29 3.39 -2.36 -8.01
CA LYS A 29 2.34 -1.35 -7.73
C LYS A 29 2.04 -1.26 -6.24
N GLY A 30 1.87 -0.03 -5.74
CA GLY A 30 1.50 0.22 -4.35
C GLY A 30 0.02 -0.02 -4.09
N TYR A 31 -0.30 -0.71 -2.99
CA TYR A 31 -1.66 -0.94 -2.52
C TYR A 31 -1.78 -0.58 -1.04
N ILE A 32 -2.90 0.06 -0.67
CA ILE A 32 -3.24 0.35 0.73
C ILE A 32 -4.66 -0.06 1.03
N ILE A 33 -4.90 -0.34 2.31
CA ILE A 33 -6.23 -0.53 2.87
C ILE A 33 -6.40 0.45 4.04
N ARG A 34 -7.56 1.08 4.16
CA ARG A 34 -7.89 1.89 5.32
C ARG A 34 -8.73 1.09 6.31
N VAL A 35 -8.39 1.25 7.59
CA VAL A 35 -9.21 0.74 8.68
C VAL A 35 -10.60 1.39 8.66
N PRO A 36 -11.61 0.71 9.21
CA PRO A 36 -12.94 1.26 9.34
C PRO A 36 -12.94 2.50 10.25
N SER A 37 -13.80 3.46 9.96
CA SER A 37 -14.01 4.66 10.76
C SER A 37 -14.77 4.35 12.05
N SER A 38 -14.32 4.97 13.14
CA SER A 38 -15.01 4.87 14.44
C SER A 38 -16.43 5.42 14.37
N GLY A 39 -17.36 4.79 15.08
CA GLY A 39 -18.76 5.19 15.18
C GLY A 39 -19.64 4.77 14.00
N TYR A 40 -19.07 4.18 12.93
CA TYR A 40 -19.83 3.72 11.78
C TYR A 40 -20.23 2.24 11.92
N THR A 41 -21.49 1.92 11.64
CA THR A 41 -21.98 0.53 11.56
C THR A 41 -21.86 0.06 10.12
N TYR A 42 -20.93 -0.84 9.84
CA TYR A 42 -20.69 -1.36 8.49
C TYR A 42 -21.74 -2.40 8.08
N PRO A 43 -22.07 -2.52 6.77
CA PRO A 43 -23.09 -3.45 6.27
C PRO A 43 -22.82 -4.93 6.59
N ASN A 44 -21.57 -5.28 6.88
CA ASN A 44 -21.16 -6.63 7.29
C ASN A 44 -21.59 -6.98 8.73
N GLY A 45 -22.15 -6.03 9.49
CA GLY A 45 -22.73 -6.22 10.83
C GLY A 45 -21.73 -6.57 11.94
N LYS A 46 -20.43 -6.65 11.65
CA LYS A 46 -19.42 -7.21 12.56
C LYS A 46 -18.50 -6.19 13.20
N ASP A 47 -18.51 -4.93 12.74
CA ASP A 47 -17.41 -3.98 13.01
C ASP A 47 -17.87 -2.59 13.46
N LYS A 48 -18.83 -2.51 14.39
CA LYS A 48 -19.04 -1.24 15.09
C LYS A 48 -17.92 -1.06 16.10
N TRP A 49 -17.03 -0.11 15.83
CA TRP A 49 -15.95 0.26 16.74
C TRP A 49 -16.10 1.71 17.18
N THR A 50 -15.97 1.98 18.48
CA THR A 50 -16.13 3.34 19.04
C THR A 50 -14.88 3.84 19.76
N THR A 51 -13.78 3.08 19.74
CA THR A 51 -12.54 3.45 20.42
C THR A 51 -11.51 4.02 19.43
N PRO A 52 -10.43 4.69 19.88
CA PRO A 52 -9.48 5.33 18.97
C PRO A 52 -8.60 4.35 18.18
N THR A 53 -8.48 3.09 18.58
CA THR A 53 -7.58 2.10 17.94
C THR A 53 -8.36 0.91 17.44
N TYR A 54 -8.23 0.50 16.17
CA TYR A 54 -8.93 -0.69 15.65
C TYR A 54 -7.92 -1.71 15.12
N ALA A 55 -7.98 -2.93 15.61
CA ALA A 55 -7.15 -4.02 15.12
C ALA A 55 -7.78 -4.61 13.85
N GLN A 56 -7.09 -4.50 12.72
CA GLN A 56 -7.51 -5.08 11.45
C GLN A 56 -6.51 -6.15 11.01
N THR A 57 -6.97 -7.40 10.90
CA THR A 57 -6.20 -8.43 10.20
C THR A 57 -6.25 -8.13 8.70
N VAL A 58 -5.09 -7.92 8.10
CA VAL A 58 -4.93 -7.69 6.66
C VAL A 58 -4.13 -8.84 6.08
N ASN A 59 -4.67 -9.49 5.06
CA ASN A 59 -3.98 -10.55 4.34
C ASN A 59 -3.62 -10.02 2.95
N PHE A 60 -2.33 -9.94 2.67
CA PHE A 60 -1.82 -9.76 1.32
C PHE A 60 -1.61 -11.16 0.74
N ILE A 61 -2.55 -11.61 -0.08
CA ILE A 61 -2.51 -12.95 -0.70
C ILE A 61 -1.92 -12.79 -2.10
N GLY A 62 -0.78 -13.43 -2.33
CA GLY A 62 -0.09 -13.38 -3.60
C GLY A 62 1.09 -14.34 -3.62
N ILE A 63 1.71 -14.47 -4.80
CA ILE A 63 2.95 -15.21 -4.97
C ILE A 63 4.10 -14.22 -4.77
N PRO A 64 5.10 -14.52 -3.92
CA PRO A 64 6.31 -13.70 -3.82
C PRO A 64 6.92 -13.49 -5.21
N ASN A 65 7.15 -12.24 -5.58
CA ASN A 65 7.77 -11.91 -6.87
C ASN A 65 9.29 -11.83 -6.66
N ASN A 66 10.05 -12.66 -7.37
CA ASN A 66 11.51 -12.62 -7.38
C ASN A 66 12.05 -11.93 -8.64
N GLY A 67 13.21 -11.29 -8.55
CA GLY A 67 13.96 -10.80 -9.72
C GLY A 67 14.04 -9.27 -9.83
N VAL A 68 14.05 -8.75 -11.04
CA VAL A 68 13.99 -7.29 -11.25
C VAL A 68 12.53 -6.91 -11.40
N ILE A 69 12.04 -6.05 -10.50
CA ILE A 69 10.68 -5.52 -10.56
C ILE A 69 10.74 -4.08 -11.03
N THR A 70 10.08 -3.78 -12.14
CA THR A 70 9.89 -2.43 -12.65
C THR A 70 8.54 -1.89 -12.18
N GLY A 71 8.56 -0.79 -11.44
CA GLY A 71 7.36 -0.12 -10.95
C GLY A 71 6.88 1.02 -11.86
N GLU A 72 6.04 1.87 -11.30
CA GLU A 72 5.52 3.09 -11.94
C GLU A 72 6.65 4.08 -12.27
N SER A 73 6.49 4.83 -13.38
CA SER A 73 7.42 5.90 -13.73
C SER A 73 7.34 7.04 -12.72
N LEU A 74 8.49 7.40 -12.15
CA LEU A 74 8.60 8.51 -11.21
C LEU A 74 8.58 9.86 -11.95
N LYS A 75 7.82 10.81 -11.44
CA LYS A 75 7.75 12.20 -11.93
C LYS A 75 8.29 13.14 -10.85
N ALA A 76 8.93 14.22 -11.29
CA ALA A 76 9.44 15.25 -10.39
C ALA A 76 8.31 15.84 -9.53
N ASN A 77 8.65 16.27 -8.31
CA ASN A 77 7.76 16.92 -7.34
C ASN A 77 6.59 16.08 -6.81
N ASN A 78 6.66 14.75 -6.92
CA ASN A 78 5.70 13.83 -6.32
C ASN A 78 6.31 13.03 -5.17
N PHE A 79 5.50 12.70 -4.18
CA PHE A 79 5.89 11.78 -3.11
C PHE A 79 5.53 10.34 -3.51
N TYR A 80 6.50 9.45 -3.36
CA TYR A 80 6.33 8.02 -3.66
C TYR A 80 6.62 7.20 -2.39
N LEU A 81 5.71 6.28 -2.07
CA LEU A 81 5.94 5.28 -1.04
C LEU A 81 6.52 4.03 -1.72
N ILE A 82 7.84 3.86 -1.62
CA ILE A 82 8.55 2.70 -2.19
C ILE A 82 8.98 1.79 -1.05
N GLY A 83 8.47 0.56 -1.04
CA GLY A 83 8.84 -0.47 -0.08
C GLY A 83 9.80 -1.50 -0.68
N ASN A 84 10.47 -2.27 0.17
CA ASN A 84 11.21 -3.45 -0.28
C ASN A 84 10.21 -4.56 -0.66
N PRO A 85 10.19 -5.04 -1.91
CA PRO A 85 9.30 -6.13 -2.32
C PRO A 85 9.77 -7.51 -1.80
N TYR A 86 10.92 -7.59 -1.14
CA TYR A 86 11.53 -8.83 -0.67
C TYR A 86 11.40 -9.01 0.85
N PRO A 87 11.37 -10.27 1.35
CA PRO A 87 11.41 -10.60 2.78
C PRO A 87 12.82 -10.38 3.36
N SER A 88 13.37 -9.18 3.15
CA SER A 88 14.66 -8.73 3.66
C SER A 88 14.56 -7.26 4.06
N ALA A 89 15.53 -6.78 4.84
CA ALA A 89 15.64 -5.34 5.09
C ALA A 89 16.13 -4.63 3.83
N LEU A 90 15.54 -3.46 3.53
CA LEU A 90 16.10 -2.55 2.53
C LEU A 90 17.39 -1.95 3.08
N ASP A 91 18.49 -2.06 2.34
CA ASP A 91 19.70 -1.30 2.65
C ASP A 91 19.52 0.13 2.11
N ALA A 92 19.27 1.05 3.02
CA ALA A 92 19.01 2.46 2.71
C ALA A 92 20.18 3.12 1.95
N ASN A 93 21.42 2.82 2.32
CA ASN A 93 22.61 3.41 1.70
C ASN A 93 22.76 2.91 0.26
N LYS A 94 22.60 1.60 0.03
CA LYS A 94 22.63 1.04 -1.33
C LYS A 94 21.49 1.57 -2.18
N PHE A 95 20.29 1.70 -1.61
CA PHE A 95 19.14 2.22 -2.33
C PHE A 95 19.35 3.67 -2.80
N LEU A 96 19.83 4.55 -1.91
CA LEU A 96 20.13 5.95 -2.25
C LEU A 96 21.29 6.06 -3.25
N ALA A 97 22.37 5.31 -3.07
CA ALA A 97 23.52 5.32 -3.98
C ALA A 97 23.17 4.86 -5.40
N ALA A 98 22.28 3.87 -5.54
CA ALA A 98 21.78 3.40 -6.83
C ALA A 98 20.81 4.39 -7.50
N ASN A 99 20.21 5.30 -6.72
CA ASN A 99 19.19 6.24 -7.19
C ASN A 99 19.59 7.69 -6.87
N ALA A 100 20.73 8.13 -7.42
CA ALA A 100 21.32 9.45 -7.16
C ALA A 100 20.44 10.66 -7.58
N PHE A 101 19.34 10.41 -8.30
CA PHE A 101 18.35 11.42 -8.69
C PHE A 101 17.30 11.70 -7.60
N LEU A 102 17.28 10.94 -6.50
CA LEU A 102 16.36 11.14 -5.39
C LEU A 102 16.87 12.25 -4.46
N ASN A 103 16.07 13.31 -4.30
CA ASN A 103 16.22 14.30 -3.23
C ASN A 103 15.19 14.01 -2.14
N GLY A 104 15.53 13.17 -1.16
CA GLY A 104 14.62 12.79 -0.09
C GLY A 104 15.33 12.17 1.12
N THR A 105 14.58 12.01 2.20
CA THR A 105 14.97 11.25 3.41
C THR A 105 14.21 9.92 3.42
N LEU A 106 14.85 8.87 3.92
CA LEU A 106 14.21 7.55 4.09
C LEU A 106 13.35 7.51 5.36
#